data_AF-A0A959GAV0-F1
#
_entry.id   AF-A0A959GAV0-F1
#
_cell.length_a   1.000
_cell.length_b   1.000
_cell.length_c   1.000
_cell.angle_alpha   90.00
_cell.angle_beta   90.00
_cell.angle_gamma   90.00
#
_symmetry.space_group_name_H-M   'P 1'
#
loop_
_entity.id
_entity.type
_entity.pdbx_description
1 polymer ?
#
loop_
_entity_poly.entity_id
_entity_poly.type
_entity_poly.pdbx_seq_one_letter_code
_entity_poly.pdbx_strand_id
1 'polypeptide(L)'
;MKIVAGILLLISALLSLKHGWDAFQPATEEQLKMMSNLNISKSAMPYFGVLSILMGLMLFFPQTFFMANLLNAIIIVLITALSLRAGDYKMALIEIPFLAIPLVLIWLKYPLKF
;
A
#
# COMPACT_ATOMS: atom_id res chain seq x y z
N MET A 1 -23.57 1.46 -4.00
CA MET A 1 -22.19 1.52 -4.54
C MET A 1 -21.37 2.67 -3.96
N LYS A 2 -21.86 3.93 -3.98
CA LYS A 2 -21.11 5.09 -3.44
C LYS A 2 -20.71 4.96 -1.95
N ILE A 3 -21.59 4.40 -1.11
CA ILE A 3 -21.30 4.15 0.31
C ILE A 3 -20.16 3.13 0.48
N VAL A 4 -20.22 2.01 -0.25
CA VAL A 4 -19.19 0.96 -0.20
C VAL A 4 -17.83 1.49 -0.68
N ALA A 5 -17.82 2.20 -1.81
CA ALA A 5 -16.62 2.81 -2.34
C ALA A 5 -16.06 3.92 -1.41
N GLY A 6 -16.92 4.69 -0.75
CA GLY A 6 -16.52 5.67 0.27
C GLY A 6 -15.89 5.03 1.50
N ILE A 7 -16.48 3.94 2.01
CA ILE A 7 -15.92 3.16 3.12
C ILE A 7 -14.57 2.56 2.73
N LEU A 8 -14.47 1.95 1.54
CA LEU A 8 -13.22 1.39 1.03
C LEU A 8 -12.14 2.46 0.86
N LEU A 9 -12.51 3.66 0.38
CA LEU A 9 -11.58 4.78 0.27
C LEU A 9 -11.05 5.19 1.65
N LEU A 10 -11.93 5.33 2.65
CA LEU A 10 -11.53 5.68 4.01
C LEU A 10 -10.62 4.61 4.61
N ILE A 11 -10.98 3.33 4.50
CA ILE A 11 -10.16 2.21 4.96
C ILE A 11 -8.78 2.23 4.27
N SER A 12 -8.76 2.39 2.94
CA SER A 12 -7.52 2.44 2.18
C SER A 12 -6.64 3.62 2.59
N ALA A 13 -7.22 4.81 2.79
CA ALA A 13 -6.48 5.98 3.23
C ALA A 13 -5.90 5.80 4.64
N LEU A 14 -6.70 5.27 5.59
CA LEU A 14 -6.24 4.99 6.95
C LEU A 14 -5.14 3.93 6.98
N LEU A 15 -5.25 2.87 6.17
CA LEU A 15 -4.20 1.86 6.04
C LEU A 15 -2.92 2.46 5.46
N SER A 16 -3.01 3.28 4.40
CA SER A 16 -1.85 3.95 3.82
C SER A 16 -1.16 4.89 4.82
N LEU A 17 -1.93 5.62 5.63
CA LEU A 17 -1.38 6.44 6.72
C LEU A 17 -0.74 5.59 7.81
N LYS A 18 -1.36 4.47 8.20
CA LYS A 18 -0.82 3.53 9.20
C LYS A 18 0.49 2.91 8.72
N HIS A 19 0.53 2.34 7.51
CA HIS A 19 1.76 1.79 6.92
C HIS A 19 2.86 2.84 6.80
N GLY A 20 2.46 4.08 6.48
CA GLY A 20 3.34 5.22 6.45
C GLY A 20 3.96 5.55 7.82
N TRP A 21 3.13 5.55 8.86
CA TRP A 21 3.55 5.82 10.24
C TRP A 21 4.41 4.70 10.82
N ASP A 22 4.07 3.45 10.54
CA ASP A 22 4.82 2.26 10.99
C ASP A 22 6.25 2.27 10.42
N ALA A 23 6.48 2.89 9.26
CA ALA A 23 7.82 3.03 8.67
C ALA A 23 8.75 3.98 9.44
N PHE A 24 8.21 4.83 10.32
CA PHE A 24 8.98 5.71 11.21
C PHE A 24 9.18 5.10 12.61
N GLN A 25 8.53 3.98 12.90
CA GLN A 25 8.69 3.25 14.15
C GLN A 25 9.84 2.24 14.04
N PRO A 26 10.34 1.71 15.18
CA PRO A 26 11.28 0.60 15.16
C PRO A 26 10.69 -0.57 14.38
N ALA A 27 11.35 -0.93 13.27
CA ALA A 27 10.91 -2.02 12.41
C ALA A 27 10.83 -3.33 13.20
N THR A 28 9.74 -4.08 13.00
CA THR A 28 9.59 -5.41 13.60
C THR A 28 10.64 -6.38 13.05
N GLU A 29 10.91 -7.46 13.77
CA GLU A 29 11.85 -8.50 13.32
C GLU A 29 11.48 -9.05 11.93
N GLU A 30 10.18 -9.16 11.66
CA GLU A 30 9.65 -9.63 10.37
C GLU A 30 9.91 -8.61 9.25
N GLN A 31 9.71 -7.31 9.50
CA GLN A 31 10.07 -6.25 8.55
C GLN A 31 11.57 -6.20 8.30
N LEU A 32 12.39 -6.32 9.34
CA LEU A 32 13.85 -6.34 9.22
C LEU A 32 14.34 -7.55 8.42
N LYS A 33 13.75 -8.72 8.66
CA LYS A 33 14.04 -9.94 7.91
C LYS A 33 13.63 -9.80 6.44
N MET A 34 12.46 -9.21 6.17
CA MET A 34 12.03 -8.89 4.82
C MET A 34 13.04 -7.95 4.16
N MET A 35 13.38 -6.81 4.77
CA MET A 35 14.33 -5.86 4.20
C MET A 35 15.70 -6.49 3.90
N SER A 36 16.20 -7.34 4.81
CA SER A 36 17.44 -8.10 4.61
C SER A 36 17.32 -9.06 3.42
N ASN A 37 16.22 -9.80 3.33
CA ASN A 37 15.97 -10.76 2.25
C ASN A 37 15.76 -10.09 0.88
N LEU A 38 15.17 -8.89 0.88
CA LEU A 38 14.91 -8.11 -0.33
C LEU A 38 16.12 -7.24 -0.74
N ASN A 39 17.21 -7.28 0.02
CA ASN A 39 18.39 -6.43 -0.17
C ASN A 39 18.06 -4.92 -0.16
N ILE A 40 17.00 -4.56 0.56
CA ILE A 40 16.53 -3.18 0.72
C ILE A 40 17.23 -2.61 1.95
N SER A 41 17.96 -1.51 1.77
CA SER A 41 18.60 -0.81 2.89
C SER A 41 17.57 -0.32 3.89
N LYS A 42 17.87 -0.42 5.21
CA LYS A 42 17.06 0.18 6.27
C LYS A 42 16.77 1.66 6.04
N SER A 43 17.68 2.37 5.37
CA SER A 43 17.50 3.77 5.01
C SER A 43 16.39 4.02 3.99
N ALA A 44 15.91 3.00 3.27
CA ALA A 44 14.80 3.11 2.33
C ALA A 44 13.43 3.15 3.02
N MET A 45 13.32 2.66 4.25
CA MET A 45 12.04 2.52 4.97
C MET A 45 11.30 3.86 5.15
N PRO A 46 11.97 4.96 5.57
CA PRO A 46 11.30 6.26 5.67
C PRO A 46 10.76 6.77 4.32
N TYR A 47 11.42 6.45 3.19
CA TYR A 47 10.94 6.86 1.86
C TYR A 47 9.65 6.14 1.48
N PHE A 48 9.58 4.83 1.74
CA PHE A 48 8.32 4.07 1.58
C PHE A 48 7.23 4.61 2.52
N GLY A 49 7.62 5.02 3.73
CA GLY A 49 6.72 5.67 4.69
C GLY A 49 6.09 6.95 4.16
N VAL A 50 6.92 7.90 3.71
CA VAL A 50 6.46 9.16 3.10
C VAL A 50 5.59 8.89 1.87
N LEU A 51 6.01 7.96 1.00
CA LEU A 51 5.25 7.59 -0.20
C LEU A 51 3.88 7.03 0.16
N SER A 52 3.78 6.18 1.17
CA SER A 52 2.51 5.62 1.67
C SER A 52 1.58 6.71 2.19
N ILE A 53 2.10 7.66 2.98
CA ILE A 53 1.31 8.81 3.46
C ILE A 53 0.81 9.65 2.29
N LEU A 54 1.68 9.99 1.33
CA LEU A 54 1.32 10.77 0.16
C LEU A 54 0.21 10.08 -0.66
N MET A 55 0.32 8.78 -0.91
CA MET A 55 -0.73 8.02 -1.61
C MET A 55 -2.04 8.02 -0.84
N GLY A 56 -1.99 7.87 0.50
CA GLY A 56 -3.17 7.96 1.37
C GLY A 56 -3.88 9.31 1.27
N LEU A 57 -3.12 10.42 1.21
CA LEU A 57 -3.67 11.76 1.01
C LEU A 57 -4.21 11.95 -0.41
N MET A 58 -3.52 11.43 -1.42
CA MET A 58 -3.93 11.48 -2.83
C MET A 58 -5.24 10.75 -3.09
N LEU A 59 -5.61 9.73 -2.30
CA LEU A 59 -6.90 9.05 -2.46
C LEU A 59 -8.10 9.97 -2.22
N PHE A 60 -7.93 11.04 -1.43
CA PHE A 60 -9.02 11.97 -1.15
C PHE A 60 -9.34 12.92 -2.29
N PHE A 61 -8.45 13.12 -3.27
CA PHE A 61 -8.70 14.03 -4.38
C PHE A 61 -9.06 13.26 -5.66
N PRO A 62 -10.13 13.64 -6.39
CA PRO A 62 -10.59 12.93 -7.58
C PRO A 62 -9.54 12.87 -8.69
N GLN A 63 -8.72 13.92 -8.81
CA GLN A 63 -7.67 14.05 -9.82
C GLN A 63 -6.48 13.11 -9.58
N THR A 64 -6.19 12.77 -8.32
CA THR A 64 -5.07 11.90 -7.94
C THR A 64 -5.50 10.48 -7.58
N PHE A 65 -6.79 10.22 -7.42
CA PHE A 65 -7.33 8.93 -6.99
C PHE A 65 -6.84 7.75 -7.83
N PHE A 66 -6.93 7.86 -9.16
CA PHE A 66 -6.45 6.79 -10.05
C PHE A 66 -4.95 6.56 -9.86
N MET A 67 -4.18 7.65 -9.79
CA MET A 67 -2.74 7.55 -9.64
C MET A 67 -2.30 6.96 -8.30
N ALA A 68 -2.98 7.32 -7.20
CA ALA A 68 -2.72 6.76 -5.89
C ALA A 68 -2.97 5.24 -5.86
N ASN A 69 -4.08 4.78 -6.43
CA ASN A 69 -4.39 3.35 -6.49
C ASN A 69 -3.44 2.59 -7.42
N LEU A 70 -3.05 3.18 -8.55
CA LEU A 70 -2.10 2.56 -9.47
C LEU A 70 -0.71 2.42 -8.82
N LEU A 71 -0.22 3.47 -8.15
CA LEU A 71 1.06 3.42 -7.44
C LEU A 71 1.03 2.39 -6.29
N ASN A 72 -0.06 2.35 -5.51
CA ASN A 72 -0.26 1.32 -4.49
C ASN A 72 -0.17 -0.09 -5.10
N ALA A 73 -0.88 -0.35 -6.21
CA ALA A 73 -0.85 -1.66 -6.86
C ALA A 73 0.56 -2.02 -7.36
N ILE A 74 1.31 -1.07 -7.96
CA ILE A 74 2.69 -1.28 -8.41
C ILE A 74 3.60 -1.66 -7.23
N ILE A 75 3.51 -0.93 -6.12
CA ILE A 75 4.33 -1.17 -4.93
C ILE A 75 4.03 -2.54 -4.33
N ILE A 76 2.76 -2.90 -4.20
CA ILE A 76 2.35 -4.19 -3.64
C ILE A 76 2.82 -5.34 -4.54
N VAL A 77 2.68 -5.21 -5.87
CA VAL A 77 3.21 -6.21 -6.81
C VAL A 77 4.73 -6.32 -6.71
N LEU A 78 5.44 -5.20 -6.59
CA LEU A 78 6.89 -5.19 -6.43
C LEU A 78 7.31 -5.92 -5.14
N ILE A 79 6.70 -5.60 -4.00
CA ILE A 79 6.99 -6.25 -2.71
C ILE A 79 6.65 -7.73 -2.79
N THR A 80 5.51 -8.10 -3.38
CA THR A 80 5.10 -9.50 -3.55
C THR A 80 6.09 -10.28 -4.39
N ALA A 81 6.53 -9.73 -5.53
CA ALA A 81 7.52 -10.36 -6.40
C ALA A 81 8.87 -10.53 -5.72
N LEU A 82 9.30 -9.52 -4.94
CA LEU A 82 10.51 -9.59 -4.14
C LEU A 82 10.40 -10.65 -3.02
N SER A 83 9.26 -10.73 -2.33
CA SER A 83 8.99 -11.76 -1.30
C SER A 83 9.01 -13.18 -1.86
N LEU A 84 8.42 -13.39 -3.04
CA LEU A 84 8.49 -14.67 -3.74
C LEU A 84 9.94 -15.02 -4.14
N ARG A 85 10.70 -14.05 -4.64
CA ARG A 85 12.14 -14.24 -4.95
C ARG A 85 12.95 -14.61 -3.70
N ALA A 86 12.58 -14.10 -2.54
CA ALA A 86 13.18 -14.42 -1.24
C ALA A 86 12.68 -15.76 -0.64
N GLY A 87 11.73 -16.44 -1.28
CA GLY A 87 11.13 -17.68 -0.76
C GLY A 87 10.10 -17.47 0.34
N ASP A 88 9.65 -16.23 0.57
CA ASP A 88 8.64 -15.89 1.59
C ASP A 88 7.22 -15.88 0.99
N TYR A 89 6.70 -17.09 0.75
CA TYR A 89 5.35 -17.27 0.22
C TYR A 89 4.25 -16.81 1.18
N LYS A 90 4.53 -16.81 2.49
CA LYS A 90 3.55 -16.35 3.50
C LYS A 90 3.33 -14.85 3.37
N MET A 91 4.42 -14.09 3.27
CA MET A 91 4.34 -12.65 3.04
C MET A 91 3.64 -12.35 1.72
N ALA A 92 3.99 -13.05 0.64
CA ALA A 92 3.34 -12.87 -0.66
C ALA A 92 1.81 -13.11 -0.62
N LEU A 93 1.34 -14.10 0.16
CA LEU A 93 -0.09 -14.36 0.34
C LEU A 93 -0.79 -13.26 1.14
N ILE A 94 -0.12 -12.68 2.13
CA ILE A 94 -0.66 -11.57 2.93
C ILE A 94 -0.88 -10.32 2.07
N GLU A 95 -0.04 -10.09 1.06
CA GLU A 95 -0.12 -8.93 0.15
C GLU A 95 -1.29 -9.02 -0.86
N ILE A 96 -1.81 -10.21 -1.15
CA ILE A 96 -2.93 -10.40 -2.11
C ILE A 96 -4.18 -9.59 -1.76
N PRO A 97 -4.73 -9.65 -0.52
CA PRO A 97 -5.88 -8.81 -0.15
C PRO A 97 -5.56 -7.31 -0.26
N PHE A 98 -4.33 -6.90 0.05
CA PHE A 98 -3.91 -5.50 -0.12
C PHE A 98 -3.87 -5.07 -1.58
N LEU A 99 -3.47 -5.96 -2.50
CA LEU A 99 -3.51 -5.70 -3.95
C LEU A 99 -4.95 -5.61 -4.47
N ALA A 100 -5.87 -6.40 -3.91
CA ALA A 100 -7.27 -6.39 -4.34
C ALA A 100 -7.94 -5.04 -4.09
N ILE A 101 -7.64 -4.37 -2.97
CA ILE A 101 -8.24 -3.08 -2.57
C ILE A 101 -8.08 -1.99 -3.65
N PRO A 102 -6.86 -1.60 -4.10
CA PRO A 102 -6.69 -0.55 -5.09
C PRO A 102 -7.29 -0.91 -6.44
N LEU A 103 -7.27 -2.19 -6.83
CA LEU A 103 -7.90 -2.65 -8.08
C LEU A 103 -9.42 -2.54 -8.02
N VAL A 104 -10.03 -2.94 -6.89
CA VAL A 104 -11.46 -2.77 -6.64
C VAL A 104 -11.84 -1.30 -6.60
N LEU A 105 -11.03 -0.44 -5.98
CA LEU A 105 -11.25 1.02 -5.96
C LEU A 105 -11.19 1.64 -7.36
N ILE A 106 -10.25 1.22 -8.20
CA ILE A 106 -10.19 1.64 -9.61
C ILE A 106 -11.46 1.21 -10.36
N TRP A 107 -11.90 -0.04 -10.15
CA TRP A 107 -13.10 -0.58 -10.79
C TRP A 107 -14.39 0.13 -10.32
N LEU A 108 -14.53 0.39 -9.02
CA LEU A 108 -15.67 1.09 -8.41
C LEU A 108 -15.72 2.58 -8.77
N LYS A 109 -14.63 3.14 -9.31
CA LYS A 109 -14.43 4.55 -9.61
C LYS A 109 -14.53 5.44 -8.36
N TYR A 110 -14.13 6.70 -8.52
CA TYR A 110 -14.05 7.63 -7.41
C TYR A 110 -15.44 7.90 -6.78
N PRO A 111 -15.65 7.63 -5.47
CA PRO A 111 -16.96 7.69 -4.84
C PRO A 111 -17.50 9.11 -4.64
N LEU A 112 -16.62 10.10 -4.51
CA LEU A 112 -16.99 11.49 -4.19
C LEU A 112 -17.13 12.38 -5.44
N LYS A 113 -17.20 11.78 -6.65
CA LYS A 113 -17.59 12.51 -7.86
C LYS A 113 -19.10 12.79 -7.80
N PHE A 114 -19.44 14.07 -7.66
CA PHE A 114 -20.76 14.61 -7.96
C PHE A 114 -20.88 14.80 -9.48
#